data_AF-A0A644YN44-F1
#
_entry.id   AF-A0A644YN44-F1
#
_cell.length_a   1.000
_cell.length_b   1.000
_cell.length_c   1.000
_cell.angle_alpha   90.00
_cell.angle_beta   90.00
_cell.angle_gamma   90.00
#
_symmetry.space_group_name_H-M   'P 1'
#
loop_
_entity.id
_entity.type
_entity.pdbx_description
1 polymer ?
#
loop_
_entity_poly.entity_id
_entity_poly.type
_entity_poly.pdbx_seq_one_letter_code
_entity_poly.pdbx_strand_id
1 'polypeptide(L)'
;MRAAGEIDDVADTARPLVHLIDDAAESSGKIKFDCLDNLFDNPEKLGDATPNEWYQYFKDNGYNPRPMSKGGLGGVPLDQGGGFKVNWGGDRICEYHPSGLNHHGGDAYYKISSGETGKMWFDMSGNPLPK
;
A
#
# COMPACT_ATOMS: atom_id res chain seq x y z
N MET A 1 -35.47 42.38 45.20
CA MET A 1 -35.12 41.01 45.65
C MET A 1 -36.17 40.05 45.10
N ARG A 2 -35.71 38.95 44.49
CA ARG A 2 -36.45 37.88 43.76
C ARG A 2 -36.88 38.27 42.34
N ALA A 3 -36.73 37.48 41.28
CA ALA A 3 -35.87 36.35 40.91
C ALA A 3 -35.95 36.22 39.36
N ALA A 4 -34.97 35.52 38.76
CA ALA A 4 -34.82 35.15 37.33
C ALA A 4 -36.14 34.80 36.61
N GLY A 5 -36.33 35.05 35.31
CA GLY A 5 -35.37 35.15 34.21
C GLY A 5 -35.78 34.14 33.12
N GLU A 6 -36.44 34.67 32.09
CA GLU A 6 -36.72 34.18 30.71
C GLU A 6 -36.94 32.68 30.44
N ILE A 7 -38.12 32.36 29.91
CA ILE A 7 -38.37 31.19 29.04
C ILE A 7 -38.49 31.72 27.60
N ASP A 8 -37.74 31.18 26.66
CA ASP A 8 -38.08 31.27 25.24
C ASP A 8 -37.67 30.00 24.50
N ASP A 9 -38.68 29.32 23.97
CA ASP A 9 -38.65 28.28 22.95
C ASP A 9 -38.17 28.86 21.61
N VAL A 10 -37.31 28.13 20.88
CA VAL A 10 -37.41 27.97 19.42
C VAL A 10 -36.61 26.76 18.95
N ALA A 11 -37.28 25.89 18.19
CA ALA A 11 -36.71 24.73 17.52
C ALA A 11 -35.81 25.14 16.33
N ASP A 12 -34.67 24.47 16.13
CA ASP A 12 -34.02 24.44 14.82
C ASP A 12 -33.10 23.20 14.63
N THR A 13 -33.53 22.39 13.66
CA THR A 13 -32.77 21.56 12.70
C THR A 13 -31.78 20.47 13.12
N ALA A 14 -31.86 19.39 12.34
CA ALA A 14 -31.02 18.21 12.34
C ALA A 14 -29.56 18.50 11.94
N ARG A 15 -28.63 17.70 12.52
CA ARG A 15 -27.27 17.31 12.08
C ARG A 15 -26.50 18.24 11.10
N PRO A 16 -25.19 18.40 11.37
CA PRO A 16 -24.21 18.02 10.35
C PRO A 16 -23.22 16.95 10.82
N LEU A 17 -23.11 15.94 9.96
CA LEU A 17 -21.90 15.17 9.65
C LEU A 17 -20.82 16.14 9.14
N VAL A 18 -19.58 16.00 9.63
CA VAL A 18 -18.25 16.36 9.05
C VAL A 18 -17.31 17.17 9.97
N HIS A 19 -16.40 16.45 10.61
CA HIS A 19 -14.95 16.75 10.62
C HIS A 19 -14.30 15.38 10.47
N LEU A 20 -14.28 14.83 9.26
CA LEU A 20 -13.17 14.94 8.33
C LEU A 20 -11.82 14.73 9.03
N ILE A 21 -11.38 13.47 9.02
CA ILE A 21 -10.02 13.04 8.66
C ILE A 21 -8.92 14.08 8.89
N ASP A 22 -8.23 13.98 10.02
CA ASP A 22 -6.85 14.45 10.20
C ASP A 22 -6.22 13.69 11.38
N ASP A 23 -6.24 12.36 11.30
CA ASP A 23 -5.16 11.57 11.87
C ASP A 23 -4.65 10.72 10.71
N ALA A 24 -3.84 11.40 9.88
CA ALA A 24 -2.94 10.75 8.96
C ALA A 24 -2.29 9.60 9.72
N ALA A 25 -2.63 8.37 9.30
CA ALA A 25 -1.93 7.18 9.72
C ALA A 25 -0.44 7.51 9.68
N GLU A 26 0.24 7.42 10.83
CA GLU A 26 1.66 7.68 10.89
C GLU A 26 2.33 6.90 9.76
N SER A 27 2.81 7.63 8.75
CA SER A 27 3.41 7.02 7.57
C SER A 27 4.69 6.33 8.03
N SER A 28 4.57 5.03 8.26
CA SER A 28 5.62 4.05 8.45
C SER A 28 7.03 4.64 8.62
N GLY A 29 7.41 5.01 9.84
CA GLY A 29 8.81 5.36 10.17
C GLY A 29 9.83 4.23 9.93
N LYS A 30 9.38 3.09 9.39
CA LYS A 30 10.15 1.88 9.07
C LYS A 30 10.72 1.87 7.64
N ILE A 31 9.97 2.36 6.65
CA ILE A 31 10.40 2.32 5.25
C ILE A 31 11.20 3.60 4.95
N LYS A 32 12.52 3.48 4.86
CA LYS A 32 13.43 4.60 4.56
C LYS A 32 14.20 4.35 3.25
N PHE A 33 13.84 5.13 2.23
CA PHE A 33 14.52 5.13 0.95
C PHE A 33 14.82 6.56 0.52
N ASP A 34 16.04 6.77 0.04
CA ASP A 34 16.38 7.98 -0.72
C ASP A 34 15.86 7.85 -2.17
N CYS A 35 15.75 6.62 -2.69
CA CYS A 35 15.20 6.29 -4.01
C CYS A 35 14.67 4.84 -4.04
N LEU A 36 13.61 4.58 -4.81
CA LEU A 36 13.09 3.20 -5.03
C LEU A 36 14.08 2.29 -5.78
N ASP A 37 15.06 2.86 -6.46
CA ASP A 37 16.11 2.08 -7.14
C ASP A 37 16.92 1.23 -6.14
N ASN A 38 16.98 1.62 -4.86
CA ASN A 38 17.65 0.80 -3.84
C ASN A 38 16.93 -0.52 -3.58
N LEU A 39 15.71 -0.75 -4.10
CA LEU A 39 15.08 -2.08 -4.05
C LEU A 39 15.81 -3.11 -4.93
N PHE A 40 16.59 -2.66 -5.93
CA PHE A 40 17.44 -3.54 -6.73
C PHE A 40 18.73 -3.91 -5.98
N ASP A 41 19.28 -2.97 -5.20
CA ASP A 41 20.54 -3.14 -4.47
C ASP A 41 20.35 -3.75 -3.06
N ASN A 42 19.20 -3.49 -2.44
CA ASN A 42 18.85 -3.86 -1.06
C ASN A 42 17.47 -4.54 -0.99
N PRO A 43 17.28 -5.71 -1.62
CA PRO A 43 15.99 -6.38 -1.65
C PRO A 43 15.52 -6.83 -0.26
N GLU A 44 16.43 -7.03 0.71
CA GLU A 44 16.11 -7.36 2.11
C GLU A 44 15.17 -6.35 2.77
N LYS A 45 15.17 -5.10 2.30
CA LYS A 45 14.25 -4.06 2.77
C LYS A 45 12.79 -4.39 2.51
N LEU A 46 12.48 -5.27 1.55
CA LEU A 46 11.13 -5.77 1.33
C LEU A 46 10.53 -6.38 2.61
N GLY A 47 11.37 -6.96 3.47
CA GLY A 47 10.98 -7.51 4.76
C GLY A 47 10.73 -6.48 5.89
N ASP A 48 11.05 -5.21 5.68
CA ASP A 48 10.89 -4.17 6.72
C ASP A 48 9.41 -3.79 6.95
N ALA A 49 8.53 -4.19 6.03
CA ALA A 49 7.13 -3.81 6.03
C ALA A 49 6.22 -4.86 5.38
N THR A 50 4.96 -4.86 5.80
CA THR A 50 3.91 -5.69 5.22
C THR A 50 3.50 -5.20 3.82
N PRO A 51 2.84 -6.03 2.99
CA PRO A 51 2.30 -5.60 1.70
C PRO A 51 1.37 -4.37 1.79
N ASN A 52 0.59 -4.25 2.86
CA ASN A 52 -0.30 -3.10 3.07
C ASN A 52 0.48 -1.83 3.37
N GLU A 53 1.51 -1.91 4.22
CA GLU A 53 2.39 -0.77 4.52
C GLU A 53 3.16 -0.33 3.26
N TRP A 54 3.66 -1.27 2.46
CA TRP A 54 4.26 -0.97 1.16
C TRP A 54 3.29 -0.28 0.20
N TYR A 55 2.08 -0.81 0.09
CA TYR A 55 1.04 -0.23 -0.77
C TYR A 55 0.74 1.23 -0.38
N GLN A 56 0.63 1.53 0.91
CA GLN A 56 0.41 2.90 1.37
C GLN A 56 1.65 3.78 1.19
N TYR A 57 2.84 3.28 1.52
CA TYR A 57 4.10 4.00 1.26
C TYR A 57 4.20 4.46 -0.19
N PHE A 58 3.88 3.58 -1.15
CA PHE A 58 3.88 3.95 -2.56
C PHE A 58 2.88 5.07 -2.86
N LYS A 59 1.65 5.00 -2.32
CA LYS A 59 0.64 6.05 -2.53
C LYS A 59 1.07 7.38 -1.92
N ASP A 60 1.54 7.36 -0.68
CA ASP A 60 1.92 8.54 0.07
C ASP A 60 3.12 9.26 -0.55
N ASN A 61 3.96 8.51 -1.28
CA ASN A 61 5.11 9.04 -2.03
C ASN A 61 4.82 9.31 -3.51
N GLY A 62 3.55 9.42 -3.91
CA GLY A 62 3.15 9.86 -5.26
C GLY A 62 3.25 8.80 -6.35
N TYR A 63 3.47 7.54 -5.99
CA TYR A 63 3.35 6.42 -6.93
C TYR A 63 1.90 5.95 -7.04
N ASN A 64 1.62 5.15 -8.07
CA ASN A 64 0.29 4.63 -8.36
C ASN A 64 0.26 3.10 -8.26
N PRO A 65 0.24 2.52 -7.04
CA PRO A 65 0.07 1.09 -6.87
C PRO A 65 -1.34 0.66 -7.27
N ARG A 66 -1.41 -0.31 -8.16
CA ARG A 66 -2.65 -0.78 -8.79
C ARG A 66 -2.70 -2.30 -8.80
N PRO A 67 -3.88 -2.91 -8.87
CA PRO A 67 -3.99 -4.37 -9.00
C PRO A 67 -3.12 -4.91 -10.14
N MET A 68 -2.62 -6.14 -9.96
CA MET A 68 -1.92 -6.85 -11.03
C MET A 68 -2.82 -6.96 -12.26
N SER A 69 -2.25 -6.87 -13.47
CA SER A 69 -3.07 -6.89 -14.70
C SER A 69 -3.36 -8.30 -15.23
N LYS A 70 -2.63 -9.32 -14.78
CA LYS A 70 -2.66 -10.68 -15.32
C LYS A 70 -2.50 -11.70 -14.20
N GLY A 71 -2.80 -12.96 -14.49
CA GLY A 71 -2.71 -14.09 -13.55
C GLY A 71 -4.05 -14.38 -12.85
N GLY A 72 -4.08 -15.39 -11.98
CA GLY A 72 -5.30 -15.83 -11.27
C GLY A 72 -5.92 -14.76 -10.35
N LEU A 73 -5.12 -13.77 -9.96
CA LEU A 73 -5.53 -12.61 -9.16
C LEU A 73 -5.46 -11.29 -9.93
N GLY A 74 -5.42 -11.35 -11.26
CA GLY A 74 -5.45 -10.14 -12.08
C GLY A 74 -6.72 -9.33 -11.82
N GLY A 75 -6.56 -8.03 -11.55
CA GLY A 75 -7.65 -7.11 -11.26
C GLY A 75 -8.20 -7.16 -9.84
N VAL A 76 -7.78 -8.11 -9.00
CA VAL A 76 -8.22 -8.20 -7.61
C VAL A 76 -7.46 -7.18 -6.76
N PRO A 77 -8.15 -6.25 -6.07
CA PRO A 77 -7.53 -5.32 -5.14
C PRO A 77 -6.82 -6.00 -3.96
N LEU A 78 -5.83 -5.31 -3.37
CA LEU A 78 -5.05 -5.83 -2.24
C LEU A 78 -5.91 -6.16 -1.02
N ASP A 79 -6.87 -5.29 -0.70
CA ASP A 79 -7.85 -5.46 0.40
C ASP A 79 -8.84 -6.61 0.16
N GLN A 80 -8.87 -7.17 -1.05
CA GLN A 80 -9.65 -8.35 -1.41
C GLN A 80 -8.77 -9.61 -1.59
N GLY A 81 -7.52 -9.57 -1.13
CA GLY A 81 -6.57 -10.69 -1.22
C GLY A 81 -5.81 -10.75 -2.55
N GLY A 82 -5.87 -9.70 -3.36
CA GLY A 82 -5.10 -9.56 -4.58
C GLY A 82 -3.67 -9.07 -4.38
N GLY A 83 -2.91 -9.02 -5.47
CA GLY A 83 -1.58 -8.42 -5.53
C GLY A 83 -1.61 -6.99 -6.05
N PHE A 84 -0.48 -6.28 -5.93
CA PHE A 84 -0.33 -4.95 -6.52
C PHE A 84 0.90 -4.88 -7.42
N LYS A 85 0.92 -3.88 -8.29
CA LYS A 85 2.09 -3.46 -9.07
C LYS A 85 2.31 -1.96 -8.98
N VAL A 86 3.57 -1.56 -8.92
CA VAL A 86 4.04 -0.18 -9.00
C VAL A 86 5.01 -0.06 -10.16
N ASN A 87 4.94 1.05 -10.89
CA ASN A 87 5.87 1.41 -11.94
C ASN A 87 6.58 2.72 -11.57
N TRP A 88 7.88 2.82 -11.83
CA TRP A 88 8.65 4.07 -11.73
C TRP A 88 9.79 4.08 -12.75
N GLY A 89 10.43 5.22 -12.94
CA GLY A 89 11.64 5.32 -13.78
C GLY A 89 11.46 4.93 -15.27
N GLY A 90 10.22 4.79 -15.75
CA GLY A 90 9.90 4.32 -17.10
C GLY A 90 9.63 2.81 -17.15
N ASP A 91 10.66 1.99 -16.93
CA ASP A 91 10.61 0.54 -17.14
C ASP A 91 10.69 -0.30 -15.85
N ARG A 92 10.83 0.35 -14.69
CA ARG A 92 10.97 -0.35 -13.40
C ARG A 92 9.62 -0.72 -12.83
N ILE A 93 9.54 -1.93 -12.31
CA ILE A 93 8.30 -2.52 -11.77
C ILE A 93 8.62 -3.25 -10.47
N CYS A 94 7.75 -3.07 -9.48
CA CYS A 94 7.68 -3.90 -8.27
C CYS A 94 6.27 -4.48 -8.19
N GLU A 95 6.17 -5.80 -8.09
CA GLU A 95 4.90 -6.53 -8.01
C GLU A 95 4.88 -7.40 -6.75
N TYR A 96 3.84 -7.25 -5.93
CA TYR A 96 3.54 -8.17 -4.83
C TYR A 96 2.56 -9.24 -5.32
N HIS A 97 2.92 -10.50 -5.10
CA HIS A 97 2.09 -11.66 -5.39
C HIS A 97 1.69 -12.35 -4.07
N PRO A 98 0.41 -12.34 -3.68
CA PRO A 98 -0.04 -13.03 -2.47
C PRO A 98 -0.02 -14.55 -2.66
N SER A 99 0.03 -15.27 -1.54
CA SER A 99 0.00 -16.73 -1.52
C SER A 99 -1.33 -17.29 -2.05
N GLY A 100 -1.28 -18.42 -2.75
CA GLY A 100 -2.44 -19.31 -2.92
C GLY A 100 -3.23 -19.22 -4.23
N LEU A 101 -2.85 -18.41 -5.23
CA LEU A 101 -3.58 -18.31 -6.53
C LEU A 101 -2.67 -18.05 -7.75
N ASN A 102 -1.38 -18.22 -7.56
CA ASN A 102 -0.28 -18.12 -8.53
C ASN A 102 -0.05 -19.51 -9.15
N HIS A 103 0.33 -19.59 -10.43
CA HIS A 103 0.55 -20.83 -11.20
C HIS A 103 1.59 -21.80 -10.59
N HIS A 104 2.23 -21.43 -9.48
CA HIS A 104 3.25 -22.18 -8.75
C HIS A 104 2.79 -22.68 -7.37
N GLY A 105 1.55 -22.42 -6.94
CA GLY A 105 1.02 -22.91 -5.65
C GLY A 105 1.84 -22.52 -4.41
N GLY A 106 2.76 -21.56 -4.55
CA GLY A 106 3.77 -21.23 -3.55
C GLY A 106 3.42 -20.03 -2.69
N ASP A 107 4.30 -19.78 -1.71
CA ASP A 107 4.27 -18.67 -0.78
C ASP A 107 4.17 -17.30 -1.47
N ALA A 108 3.80 -16.27 -0.70
CA ALA A 108 3.79 -14.90 -1.19
C ALA A 108 5.21 -14.44 -1.54
N TYR A 109 5.34 -13.59 -2.56
CA TYR A 109 6.63 -13.11 -3.04
C TYR A 109 6.53 -11.72 -3.67
N TYR A 110 7.68 -11.06 -3.77
CA TYR A 110 7.86 -9.86 -4.56
C TYR A 110 8.59 -10.18 -5.87
N LYS A 111 8.22 -9.48 -6.94
CA LYS A 111 8.95 -9.48 -8.20
C LYS A 111 9.38 -8.06 -8.52
N ILE A 112 10.68 -7.87 -8.70
CA ILE A 112 11.23 -6.60 -9.16
C ILE A 112 11.77 -6.80 -10.58
N SER A 113 11.49 -5.87 -11.48
CA SER A 113 12.01 -5.94 -12.84
C SER A 113 12.33 -4.59 -13.48
N SER A 114 13.33 -4.59 -14.34
CA SER A 114 13.65 -3.49 -15.27
C SER A 114 14.17 -4.07 -16.59
N GLY A 115 14.33 -3.24 -17.62
CA GLY A 115 14.98 -3.62 -18.87
C GLY A 115 16.46 -3.94 -18.69
N GLU A 116 17.13 -3.29 -17.74
CA GLU A 116 18.56 -3.46 -17.45
C GLU A 116 18.83 -4.74 -16.65
N THR A 117 18.07 -4.98 -15.58
CA THR A 117 18.32 -6.08 -14.63
C THR A 117 17.52 -7.35 -14.94
N GLY A 118 16.57 -7.29 -15.86
CA GLY A 118 15.62 -8.38 -16.10
C GLY A 118 14.64 -8.54 -14.92
N LYS A 119 14.22 -9.79 -14.64
CA LYS A 119 13.25 -10.11 -13.58
C LYS A 119 13.94 -10.82 -12.42
N MET A 120 13.64 -10.39 -11.21
CA MET A 120 14.12 -10.98 -9.96
C MET A 120 12.94 -11.26 -9.03
N TRP A 121 13.01 -12.36 -8.29
CA TRP A 121 11.99 -12.79 -7.35
C TRP A 121 12.59 -12.85 -5.96
N PHE A 122 11.82 -12.38 -4.99
CA PHE A 122 12.23 -12.34 -3.60
C PHE A 122 11.10 -12.86 -2.72
N ASP A 123 11.45 -13.59 -1.67
CA ASP A 123 10.49 -13.94 -0.63
C ASP A 123 10.03 -12.68 0.14
N MET A 124 9.15 -12.89 1.12
CA MET A 124 8.64 -11.79 1.94
C MET A 124 9.68 -11.11 2.83
N SER A 125 10.88 -11.68 2.97
CA SER A 125 12.02 -11.10 3.68
C SER A 125 13.06 -10.51 2.74
N GLY A 126 12.81 -10.49 1.43
CA GLY A 126 13.74 -9.99 0.44
C GLY A 126 14.85 -10.96 0.03
N ASN A 127 14.79 -12.24 0.45
CA ASN A 127 15.77 -13.22 0.02
C ASN A 127 15.51 -13.67 -1.43
N PRO A 128 16.53 -13.83 -2.27
CA PRO A 128 16.35 -14.27 -3.64
C PRO A 128 15.66 -15.64 -3.73
N LEU A 129 14.65 -15.73 -4.58
CA LEU A 129 13.99 -16.99 -4.92
C LEU A 129 14.53 -17.55 -6.26
N PRO A 130 14.66 -18.88 -6.38
CA PRO A 130 15.04 -19.50 -7.65
C PRO A 130 13.95 -19.30 -8.71
N LYS A 131 14.38 -19.30 -9.97
CA LYS A 131 13.50 -19.22 -11.14
C LYS A 131 12.75 -20.52 -11.39
#